data_AF-A0A3E2C8A7-F1
#
_entry.id   AF-A0A3E2C8A7-F1
#
_cell.length_a   1.000
_cell.length_b   1.000
_cell.length_c   1.000
_cell.angle_alpha   90.00
_cell.angle_beta   90.00
_cell.angle_gamma   90.00
#
_symmetry.space_group_name_H-M   'P 1'
#
loop_
_entity.id
_entity.type
_entity.pdbx_description
1 polymer ?
#
loop_
_entity_poly.entity_id
_entity_poly.type
_entity_poly.pdbx_seq_one_letter_code
_entity_poly.pdbx_strand_id
1 'polypeptide(L)'
;MTEATQRTSDSGVSIWLDDLSRTRIESGSLQDLIANKNVVGVTTNPSIFQKALSQVGPYDAQLKELGKVDVETAIRELTTTDVRNATDIFREIAEKTDFVD
;
A
#
# COMPACT_ATOMS: atom_id res chain seq x y z
N MET A 1 -5.46 -0.11 -18.81
CA MET A 1 -5.86 -1.53 -18.66
C MET A 1 -4.98 -2.44 -19.49
N THR A 2 -4.46 -3.51 -18.89
CA THR A 2 -3.83 -4.61 -19.65
C THR A 2 -4.83 -5.74 -19.87
N GLU A 3 -4.86 -6.31 -21.07
CA GLU A 3 -5.78 -7.43 -21.38
C GLU A 3 -5.62 -8.61 -20.42
N ALA A 4 -4.41 -8.89 -19.93
CA ALA A 4 -4.16 -10.03 -19.05
C ALA A 4 -4.79 -9.88 -17.66
N THR A 5 -4.59 -8.74 -16.99
CA THR A 5 -5.18 -8.49 -15.66
C THR A 5 -6.69 -8.40 -15.72
N GLN A 6 -7.22 -7.83 -16.81
CA GLN A 6 -8.66 -7.76 -17.04
C GLN A 6 -9.26 -9.16 -17.17
N ARG A 7 -8.70 -10.04 -18.00
CA ARG A 7 -9.19 -11.43 -18.14
C ARG A 7 -9.19 -12.20 -16.82
N THR A 8 -8.17 -12.02 -15.98
CA THR A 8 -8.10 -12.66 -14.65
C THR A 8 -9.23 -12.13 -13.75
N SER A 9 -9.43 -10.82 -13.72
CA SER A 9 -10.52 -10.19 -12.95
C SER A 9 -11.90 -10.63 -13.45
N ASP A 10 -12.11 -10.69 -14.77
CA ASP A 10 -13.38 -11.14 -15.38
C ASP A 10 -13.69 -12.61 -15.06
N SER A 11 -12.67 -13.40 -14.73
CA SER A 11 -12.82 -14.79 -14.29
C SER A 11 -13.16 -14.92 -12.80
N GLY A 12 -13.37 -13.80 -12.11
CA GLY A 12 -13.72 -13.76 -10.68
C GLY A 12 -12.52 -13.90 -9.74
N VAL A 13 -11.30 -13.61 -10.20
CA VAL A 13 -10.08 -13.68 -9.37
C VAL A 13 -9.64 -12.27 -8.96
N SER A 14 -9.60 -12.03 -7.64
CA SER A 14 -9.07 -10.80 -7.06
C SER A 14 -7.56 -10.72 -7.21
N ILE A 15 -7.06 -9.57 -7.70
CA ILE A 15 -5.64 -9.32 -7.90
C ILE A 15 -5.13 -8.40 -6.79
N TRP A 16 -4.23 -8.91 -5.96
CA TRP A 16 -3.62 -8.14 -4.87
C TRP A 16 -2.16 -7.81 -5.21
N LEU A 17 -1.73 -6.62 -4.84
CA LEU A 17 -0.34 -6.19 -5.00
C LEU A 17 0.49 -6.64 -3.79
N ASP A 18 1.57 -7.37 -4.04
CA ASP A 18 2.52 -7.78 -2.98
C ASP A 18 3.67 -6.76 -2.82
N ASP A 19 3.32 -5.52 -2.50
CA ASP A 19 4.25 -4.43 -2.20
C ASP A 19 3.51 -3.22 -1.62
N LEU A 20 4.08 -2.60 -0.58
CA LEU A 20 3.59 -1.33 -0.06
C LEU A 20 4.77 -0.45 0.36
N SER A 21 4.76 0.80 -0.11
CA SER A 21 5.71 1.83 0.32
C SER A 21 5.06 3.19 0.30
N ARG A 22 5.52 4.09 1.18
CA ARG A 22 5.10 5.49 1.17
C ARG A 22 5.21 6.16 -0.19
N THR A 23 6.32 5.93 -0.90
CA THR A 23 6.51 6.42 -2.27
C THR A 23 5.37 6.00 -3.20
N ARG A 24 4.93 4.74 -3.13
CA ARG A 24 3.84 4.23 -3.97
C ARG A 24 2.50 4.90 -3.65
N ILE A 25 2.24 5.19 -2.38
CA ILE A 25 1.03 5.88 -1.91
C ILE A 25 1.06 7.35 -2.37
N GLU A 26 2.13 8.08 -2.06
CA GLU A 26 2.23 9.52 -2.27
C GLU A 26 2.38 9.91 -3.75
N SER A 27 2.99 9.05 -4.55
CA SER A 27 3.15 9.29 -6.00
C SER A 27 1.88 9.06 -6.82
N GLY A 28 0.81 8.50 -6.22
CA GLY A 28 -0.38 8.07 -6.96
C GLY A 28 -0.22 6.71 -7.66
N SER A 29 0.95 6.07 -7.55
CA SER A 29 1.21 4.79 -8.22
C SER A 29 0.26 3.67 -7.78
N LEU A 30 -0.20 3.66 -6.52
CA LEU A 30 -1.16 2.66 -6.05
C LEU A 30 -2.52 2.83 -6.74
N GLN A 31 -3.01 4.08 -6.83
CA GLN A 31 -4.25 4.46 -7.50
C GLN A 31 -4.18 4.12 -9.00
N ASP A 32 -3.03 4.34 -9.63
CA ASP A 32 -2.82 3.95 -11.02
C ASP A 32 -2.94 2.44 -11.24
N LEU A 33 -2.43 1.63 -10.31
CA LEU A 33 -2.56 0.16 -10.37
C LEU A 33 -4.01 -0.28 -10.18
N ILE A 34 -4.74 0.35 -9.28
CA ILE A 34 -6.17 0.11 -9.11
C ILE A 34 -6.91 0.41 -10.42
N ALA A 35 -6.73 1.61 -10.96
CA ALA A 35 -7.45 2.08 -12.15
C ALA A 35 -7.08 1.32 -13.43
N ASN A 36 -5.81 0.91 -13.57
CA ASN A 36 -5.28 0.42 -14.84
C ASN A 36 -4.86 -1.05 -14.85
N LYS A 37 -4.79 -1.71 -13.69
CA LYS A 37 -4.28 -3.09 -13.55
C LYS A 37 -5.20 -3.99 -12.73
N ASN A 38 -6.42 -3.55 -12.41
CA ASN A 38 -7.42 -4.34 -11.68
C ASN A 38 -6.93 -4.77 -10.28
N VAL A 39 -6.01 -4.01 -9.67
CA VAL A 39 -5.58 -4.27 -8.30
C VAL A 39 -6.71 -3.88 -7.35
N VAL A 40 -7.08 -4.80 -6.47
CA VAL A 40 -8.18 -4.62 -5.51
C VAL A 40 -7.74 -4.69 -4.06
N GLY A 41 -6.52 -5.14 -3.78
CA GLY A 41 -5.95 -5.16 -2.43
C GLY A 41 -4.43 -5.08 -2.44
N VAL A 42 -3.83 -4.99 -1.25
CA VAL A 42 -2.38 -4.94 -1.07
C VAL A 42 -1.94 -5.76 0.14
N THR A 43 -0.75 -6.34 0.07
CA THR A 43 -0.10 -6.99 1.21
C THR A 43 1.20 -6.30 1.58
N THR A 44 1.58 -6.46 2.85
CA THR A 44 2.90 -6.12 3.35
C THR A 44 3.42 -7.27 4.21
N ASN A 45 4.72 -7.27 4.43
CA ASN A 45 5.43 -8.18 5.32
C ASN A 45 6.71 -7.49 5.79
N PRO A 46 7.45 -8.04 6.78
CA PRO A 46 8.66 -7.40 7.30
C PRO A 46 9.71 -7.06 6.23
N SER A 47 9.88 -7.92 5.21
CA SER A 47 10.85 -7.71 4.13
C SER A 47 10.45 -6.56 3.20
N ILE A 48 9.15 -6.42 2.90
CA ILE A 48 8.59 -5.30 2.12
C ILE A 48 8.86 -3.98 2.85
N PHE A 49 8.54 -3.90 4.15
CA PHE A 49 8.79 -2.69 4.93
C PHE A 49 10.27 -2.40 5.12
N GLN A 50 11.11 -3.41 5.34
CA GLN A 50 12.56 -3.21 5.39
C GLN A 50 13.07 -2.53 4.10
N LYS A 51 12.64 -3.02 2.94
CA LYS A 51 13.00 -2.42 1.65
C LYS A 51 12.46 -1.00 1.53
N ALA A 52 11.21 -0.77 1.89
CA ALA A 52 10.59 0.55 1.79
C ALA A 52 11.30 1.57 2.70
N LEU A 53 11.49 1.23 3.98
CA LEU A 53 12.16 2.08 4.99
C LEU A 53 13.63 2.37 4.68
N SER A 54 14.28 1.51 3.88
CA SER A 54 15.66 1.75 3.42
C SER A 54 15.78 2.85 2.35
N GLN A 55 14.65 3.33 1.79
CA GLN A 55 14.64 4.41 0.81
C GLN A 55 14.86 5.77 1.47
N VAL A 56 15.70 6.60 0.87
CA VAL A 56 15.98 7.96 1.32
C VAL A 56 14.84 8.89 0.89
N GLY A 57 14.30 9.68 1.83
CA GLY A 57 13.35 10.76 1.52
C GLY A 57 11.93 10.55 2.06
N PRO A 58 11.16 9.55 1.59
CA PRO A 58 9.73 9.42 1.90
C PRO A 58 9.42 9.41 3.40
N TYR A 59 10.30 8.84 4.21
CA TYR A 59 10.10 8.69 5.65
C TYR A 59 10.73 9.81 6.48
N ASP A 60 11.53 10.70 5.87
CA ASP A 60 12.37 11.67 6.59
C ASP A 60 11.55 12.63 7.47
N ALA A 61 10.38 13.06 7.00
CA ALA A 61 9.51 13.97 7.75
C ALA A 61 9.00 13.33 9.04
N GLN A 62 8.39 12.14 8.94
CA GLN A 62 7.88 11.42 10.11
C GLN A 62 9.02 10.91 11.01
N LEU A 63 10.17 10.53 10.44
CA LEU A 63 11.35 10.14 11.22
C LEU A 63 11.88 11.29 12.08
N LYS A 64 11.82 12.55 11.60
CA LYS A 64 12.18 13.73 12.40
C LYS A 64 11.25 13.92 13.60
N GLU A 65 9.96 13.64 13.44
CA GLU A 65 8.97 13.70 14.53
C GLU A 65 9.17 12.57 15.55
N LEU A 66 9.52 11.38 15.06
CA LEU A 66 9.73 10.17 15.86
C LEU A 66 11.13 10.08 16.48
N GLY A 67 12.03 11.04 16.27
CA GLY A 67 13.44 10.95 16.68
C GLY A 67 13.71 10.81 18.19
N LYS A 68 12.67 10.82 19.03
CA LYS A 68 12.77 10.64 20.50
C LYS A 68 12.15 9.33 21.01
N VAL A 69 11.51 8.54 20.16
CA VAL A 69 10.95 7.24 20.56
C VAL A 69 11.94 6.12 20.30
N ASP A 70 11.68 4.95 20.88
CA ASP A 70 12.46 3.75 20.59
C ASP A 70 12.20 3.22 19.16
N VAL A 71 13.10 2.37 18.67
CA VAL A 71 13.09 1.85 17.29
C VAL A 71 11.82 1.04 16.99
N GLU A 72 11.34 0.24 17.95
CA GLU A 72 10.15 -0.58 17.76
C GLU A 72 8.91 0.28 17.59
N THR A 73 8.75 1.30 18.45
CA THR A 73 7.70 2.30 18.33
C THR A 73 7.80 3.03 16.99
N ALA A 74 9.00 3.48 16.57
CA ALA A 74 9.17 4.16 15.30
C ALA A 74 8.74 3.30 14.10
N ILE A 75 9.16 2.02 14.05
CA ILE A 75 8.77 1.10 12.98
C ILE A 75 7.26 0.90 12.97
N ARG A 76 6.64 0.68 14.14
CA ARG A 76 5.18 0.52 14.25
C ARG A 76 4.45 1.74 13.73
N GLU A 77 4.84 2.95 14.13
CA GLU A 77 4.19 4.19 13.67
C GLU A 77 4.39 4.43 12.17
N LEU A 78 5.59 4.18 11.61
CA LEU A 78 5.84 4.34 10.17
C LEU A 78 4.99 3.38 9.34
N THR A 79 5.02 2.10 9.70
CA THR A 79 4.35 1.03 8.95
C THR A 79 2.82 1.10 9.08
N THR A 80 2.30 1.43 10.27
CA THR A 80 0.85 1.57 10.46
C THR A 80 0.29 2.83 9.80
N THR A 81 1.05 3.92 9.72
CA THR A 81 0.67 5.09 8.91
C THR A 81 0.52 4.70 7.44
N ASP A 82 1.47 3.95 6.88
CA ASP A 82 1.39 3.52 5.47
C ASP A 82 0.20 2.59 5.23
N VAL A 83 -0.05 1.63 6.12
CA VAL A 83 -1.22 0.74 6.04
C VAL A 83 -2.51 1.55 6.12
N ARG A 84 -2.63 2.50 7.04
CA ARG A 84 -3.82 3.37 7.17
C ARG A 84 -4.07 4.17 5.91
N ASN A 85 -3.02 4.81 5.37
CA ASN A 85 -3.15 5.58 4.14
C ASN A 85 -3.53 4.70 2.93
N ALA A 86 -3.02 3.47 2.86
CA ALA A 86 -3.44 2.51 1.85
C ALA A 86 -4.91 2.09 2.02
N THR A 87 -5.38 1.86 3.25
CA THR A 87 -6.80 1.53 3.50
C THR A 87 -7.74 2.65 3.07
N ASP A 88 -7.35 3.92 3.21
CA ASP A 88 -8.15 5.04 2.72
C ASP A 88 -8.25 5.05 1.19
N ILE A 89 -7.18 4.65 0.48
CA ILE A 89 -7.19 4.50 -0.99
C ILE A 89 -8.11 3.35 -1.43
N PHE A 90 -8.13 2.24 -0.68
CA PHE A 90 -8.95 1.06 -1.00
C PHE A 90 -10.40 1.14 -0.53
N ARG A 91 -10.79 2.16 0.25
CA ARG A 91 -12.13 2.30 0.84
C ARG A 91 -13.27 2.06 -0.16
N GLU A 92 -13.22 2.71 -1.32
CA GLU A 92 -14.28 2.56 -2.32
C GLU A 92 -14.39 1.15 -2.88
N ILE A 93 -13.28 0.42 -2.98
CA ILE A 93 -13.28 -0.97 -3.46
C ILE A 93 -13.96 -1.84 -2.42
N ALA A 94 -13.53 -1.73 -1.16
CA ALA A 94 -14.13 -2.47 -0.05
C ALA A 94 -15.64 -2.21 0.05
N GLU A 95 -16.10 -0.97 -0.06
CA GLU A 95 -17.54 -0.66 -0.03
C GLU A 95 -18.30 -1.25 -1.24
N LYS A 96 -17.71 -1.27 -2.44
CA LYS A 96 -18.33 -1.82 -3.66
C LYS A 96 -18.39 -3.35 -3.68
N THR A 97 -17.48 -4.01 -2.96
CA THR A 97 -17.38 -5.48 -2.91
C THR A 97 -17.98 -6.08 -1.65
N ASP A 98 -18.71 -5.30 -0.85
CA ASP A 98 -19.24 -5.71 0.46
C ASP A 98 -18.13 -6.24 1.40
N PHE A 99 -16.99 -5.53 1.38
CA PHE A 99 -15.80 -5.74 2.20
C PHE A 99 -15.09 -7.08 1.97
N VAL A 100 -15.32 -7.70 0.81
CA VAL A 100 -14.60 -8.92 0.40
C VAL A 100 -13.19 -8.60 -0.11
N ASP A 101 -13.03 -7.48 -0.82
CA ASP A 101 -11.75 -6.99 -1.35
C ASP A 101 -11.24 -5.74 -0.62
#